data_AF-A0AB39N4K5-F1
#
_entry.id   AF-A0AB39N4K5-F1
#
_cell.length_a   1.000
_cell.length_b   1.000
_cell.length_c   1.000
_cell.angle_alpha   90.00
_cell.angle_beta   90.00
_cell.angle_gamma   90.00
#
_symmetry.space_group_name_H-M   'P 1'
#
loop_
_entity.id
_entity.type
_entity.pdbx_description
1 polymer ?
#
loop_
_entity_poly.entity_id
_entity_poly.type
_entity_poly.pdbx_seq_one_letter_code
_entity_poly.pdbx_strand_id
1 'polypeptide(L)'
;MNGLRVIPTWRHGQERLYVCLTDGRNIAWYDREAARINLLSEDRREDVLEALGPFVTGPVTVGPPPVPTPAELARLTLHPDDDLAPNRPGEALLVSLDRDPGPVGRLRRPDPRQRALTAEQAVGAALDRLDGAGWHTLHSVPLPGGDRIHHLVIGPGGLFALHTLYARKQKVTVADPMVTLGRRDSHPLLRRVRADADRASYALTAEVHPVLALVAPSDVTITGPLREVRVVKDTEVTGLARTGGVLKPADVEALHAMARDRGVWLAAG
;
A
#
# COMPACT_ATOMS: atom_id res chain seq x y z
N MET A 1 -16.26 53.35 3.21
CA MET A 1 -14.93 52.78 2.88
C MET A 1 -14.48 51.95 4.07
N ASN A 2 -14.68 50.63 4.01
CA ASN A 2 -14.76 49.76 5.20
C ASN A 2 -13.38 49.37 5.76
N GLY A 3 -12.30 50.08 5.40
CA GLY A 3 -10.95 49.89 5.94
C GLY A 3 -10.29 48.54 5.63
N LEU A 4 -10.93 47.68 4.84
CA LEU A 4 -10.41 46.34 4.51
C LEU A 4 -9.37 46.40 3.39
N ARG A 5 -8.37 45.53 3.49
CA ARG A 5 -7.33 45.34 2.46
C ARG A 5 -7.35 43.90 1.97
N VAL A 6 -7.36 43.73 0.66
CA VAL A 6 -7.25 42.42 0.00
C VAL A 6 -5.79 42.19 -0.41
N ILE A 7 -5.18 41.13 0.10
CA ILE A 7 -3.77 40.80 -0.10
C ILE A 7 -3.67 39.45 -0.82
N PRO A 8 -3.19 39.40 -2.08
CA PRO A 8 -2.90 38.14 -2.75
C PRO A 8 -1.69 37.47 -2.11
N THR A 9 -1.80 36.19 -1.80
CA THR A 9 -0.74 35.38 -1.20
C THR A 9 -0.67 34.02 -1.86
N TRP A 10 0.54 33.53 -2.07
CA TRP A 10 0.81 32.17 -2.52
C TRP A 10 1.23 31.29 -1.35
N ARG A 11 0.46 30.24 -1.04
CA ARG A 11 0.81 29.22 -0.04
C ARG A 11 0.48 27.84 -0.56
N HIS A 12 1.39 26.88 -0.35
CA HIS A 12 1.22 25.48 -0.77
C HIS A 12 0.85 25.30 -2.25
N GLY A 13 1.35 26.16 -3.14
CA GLY A 13 1.06 26.11 -4.58
C GLY A 13 -0.32 26.65 -4.99
N GLN A 14 -1.11 27.20 -4.05
CA GLN A 14 -2.42 27.79 -4.31
C GLN A 14 -2.41 29.31 -4.10
N GLU A 15 -3.07 30.04 -5.01
CA GLU A 15 -3.32 31.48 -4.89
C GLU A 15 -4.54 31.72 -3.98
N ARG A 16 -4.36 32.50 -2.92
CA ARG A 16 -5.43 32.89 -1.99
C ARG A 16 -5.43 34.40 -1.78
N LEU A 17 -6.62 34.99 -1.71
CA LEU A 17 -6.79 36.40 -1.38
C LEU A 17 -7.19 36.54 0.08
N TYR A 18 -6.33 37.13 0.90
CA TYR A 18 -6.61 37.39 2.31
C TYR A 18 -7.26 38.76 2.49
N VAL A 19 -8.30 38.83 3.32
CA VAL A 19 -8.99 40.07 3.67
C VAL A 19 -8.57 40.44 5.09
N CYS A 20 -7.83 41.53 5.21
CA CYS A 20 -7.26 42.01 6.46
C CYS A 20 -7.88 43.34 6.89
N LEU A 21 -7.97 43.55 8.19
CA LEU A 21 -8.27 44.82 8.82
C LEU A 21 -7.09 45.80 8.71
N THR A 22 -7.34 47.08 9.00
CA THR A 22 -6.31 48.13 9.03
C THR A 22 -5.21 47.87 10.05
N ASP A 23 -5.49 47.09 11.10
CA ASP A 23 -4.53 46.64 12.12
C ASP A 23 -3.74 45.38 11.71
N GLY A 24 -3.96 44.87 10.50
CA GLY A 24 -3.27 43.70 9.95
C GLY A 24 -3.89 42.35 10.32
N ARG A 25 -4.95 42.30 11.14
CA ARG A 25 -5.65 41.05 11.46
C ARG A 25 -6.42 40.52 10.25
N ASN A 26 -6.22 39.25 9.94
CA ASN A 26 -6.98 38.54 8.92
C ASN A 26 -8.40 38.22 9.42
N ILE A 27 -9.42 38.53 8.61
CA ILE A 27 -10.83 38.26 8.93
C ILE A 27 -11.51 37.33 7.93
N ALA A 28 -10.93 37.11 6.75
CA ALA A 28 -11.43 36.15 5.76
C ALA A 28 -10.37 35.83 4.72
N TRP A 29 -10.55 34.73 3.98
CA TRP A 29 -9.76 34.47 2.79
C TRP A 29 -10.60 33.84 1.68
N TYR A 30 -10.24 34.13 0.44
CA TYR A 30 -10.90 33.63 -0.77
C TYR A 30 -9.97 32.65 -1.50
N ASP A 31 -10.49 31.46 -1.75
CA ASP A 31 -9.92 30.44 -2.62
C ASP A 31 -10.46 30.65 -4.04
N ARG A 32 -9.60 31.03 -4.99
CA ARG A 32 -10.03 31.23 -6.38
C ARG A 32 -10.31 29.92 -7.09
N GLU A 33 -9.59 28.85 -6.74
CA GLU A 33 -9.71 27.54 -7.35
C GLU A 33 -11.03 26.87 -6.92
N ALA A 34 -11.35 26.96 -5.62
CA ALA A 34 -12.58 26.40 -5.07
C ALA A 34 -13.80 27.36 -5.11
N ALA A 35 -13.64 28.59 -5.65
CA ALA A 35 -14.64 29.66 -5.62
C ALA A 35 -15.29 29.84 -4.24
N ARG A 36 -14.47 29.89 -3.18
CA ARG A 36 -14.94 29.80 -1.79
C ARG A 36 -14.35 30.87 -0.89
N ILE A 37 -15.21 31.50 -0.09
CA ILE A 37 -14.84 32.50 0.92
C ILE A 37 -14.97 31.86 2.30
N ASN A 38 -13.85 31.84 3.04
CA ASN A 38 -13.80 31.37 4.41
C ASN A 38 -13.77 32.59 5.34
N LEU A 39 -14.84 32.78 6.10
CA LEU A 39 -14.95 33.84 7.10
C LEU A 39 -14.37 33.35 8.43
N LEU A 40 -13.53 34.18 9.05
CA LEU A 40 -13.05 33.96 10.42
C LEU A 40 -13.95 34.65 11.46
N SER A 41 -14.84 35.54 11.02
CA SER A 41 -15.81 36.27 11.83
C SER A 41 -17.07 36.54 11.00
N GLU A 42 -18.24 36.11 11.47
CA GLU A 42 -19.53 36.33 10.78
C GLU A 42 -19.99 37.79 10.86
N ASP A 43 -19.63 38.51 11.93
CA ASP A 43 -20.05 39.89 12.20
C ASP A 43 -19.71 40.91 11.10
N ARG A 44 -18.80 40.57 10.18
CA ARG A 44 -18.36 41.43 9.06
C ARG A 44 -18.48 40.77 7.69
N ARG A 45 -19.43 39.85 7.55
CA ARG A 45 -19.69 39.13 6.29
C ARG A 45 -19.92 40.08 5.11
N GLU A 46 -20.78 41.07 5.26
CA GLU A 46 -21.14 42.01 4.17
C GLU A 46 -19.92 42.83 3.71
N ASP A 47 -19.16 43.37 4.66
CA ASP A 47 -17.93 44.13 4.37
C ASP A 47 -16.89 43.29 3.60
N VAL A 48 -16.75 42.00 3.96
CA VAL A 48 -15.82 41.07 3.29
C VAL A 48 -16.29 40.77 1.86
N LEU A 49 -17.58 40.55 1.66
CA LEU A 49 -18.14 40.31 0.33
C LEU A 49 -18.00 41.53 -0.58
N GLU A 50 -18.22 42.73 -0.04
CA GLU A 50 -18.02 44.00 -0.75
C GLU A 50 -16.54 44.17 -1.15
N ALA A 51 -15.61 43.92 -0.23
CA ALA A 51 -14.17 44.04 -0.48
C ALA A 51 -13.65 43.01 -1.52
N LEU A 52 -14.22 41.81 -1.55
CA LEU A 52 -13.86 40.74 -2.49
C LEU A 52 -14.58 40.85 -3.84
N GLY A 53 -15.64 41.65 -3.94
CA GLY A 53 -16.45 41.82 -5.16
C GLY A 53 -15.65 42.01 -6.45
N PRO A 54 -14.60 42.86 -6.49
CA PRO A 54 -13.77 43.05 -7.68
C PRO A 54 -12.96 41.82 -8.12
N PHE A 55 -12.76 40.84 -7.24
CA PHE A 55 -11.90 39.67 -7.46
C PHE A 55 -12.67 38.38 -7.72
N VAL A 56 -13.99 38.41 -7.50
CA VAL A 56 -14.90 37.27 -7.68
C VAL A 56 -15.52 37.32 -9.07
N THR A 57 -15.33 36.27 -9.86
CA THR A 57 -15.76 36.21 -11.26
C THR A 57 -16.98 35.29 -11.49
N GLY A 58 -17.64 34.84 -10.43
CA GLY A 58 -18.76 33.90 -10.51
C GLY A 58 -19.43 33.64 -9.15
N PRO A 59 -20.41 32.71 -9.09
CA PRO A 59 -21.04 32.35 -7.82
C PRO A 59 -20.01 31.79 -6.84
N VAL A 60 -20.00 32.29 -5.62
CA VAL A 60 -19.08 31.88 -4.56
C VAL A 60 -19.82 31.27 -3.38
N THR A 61 -19.22 30.25 -2.78
CA THR A 61 -19.74 29.65 -1.55
C THR A 61 -19.09 30.31 -0.34
N VAL A 62 -19.90 30.70 0.66
CA VAL A 62 -19.41 31.28 1.91
C VAL A 62 -19.52 30.24 3.02
N GLY A 63 -18.44 30.02 3.75
CA GLY A 63 -18.38 29.11 4.89
C GLY A 63 -17.44 27.92 4.69
N PRO A 64 -17.27 27.10 5.74
CA PRO A 64 -16.35 25.95 5.71
C PRO A 64 -16.71 25.00 4.57
N PRO A 65 -15.74 24.24 4.03
CA PRO A 65 -16.03 23.16 3.08
C PRO A 65 -17.15 22.28 3.63
N PRO A 66 -18.15 21.90 2.81
CA PRO A 66 -19.20 21.01 3.27
C PRO A 66 -18.54 19.75 3.83
N VAL A 67 -18.97 19.35 5.02
CA VAL A 67 -18.53 18.07 5.59
C VAL A 67 -19.01 16.98 4.63
N PRO A 68 -18.13 16.08 4.15
CA PRO A 68 -18.54 14.99 3.29
C PRO A 68 -19.67 14.21 3.95
N THR A 69 -20.75 13.98 3.21
CA THR A 69 -21.88 13.17 3.66
C THR A 69 -21.41 11.75 4.00
N PRO A 70 -22.13 10.99 4.84
CA PRO A 70 -21.79 9.59 5.10
C PRO A 70 -21.66 8.74 3.83
N ALA A 71 -22.44 9.05 2.78
CA ALA A 71 -22.34 8.37 1.48
C ALA A 71 -21.07 8.75 0.70
N GLU A 72 -20.62 10.00 0.81
CA GLU A 72 -19.34 10.43 0.23
C GLU A 72 -18.16 9.85 1.02
N LEU A 73 -18.23 9.81 2.35
CA LEU A 73 -17.26 9.12 3.20
C LEU A 73 -17.21 7.62 2.87
N ALA A 74 -18.36 6.98 2.68
CA ALA A 74 -18.44 5.57 2.31
C ALA A 74 -17.86 5.29 0.91
N ARG A 75 -17.85 6.27 0.00
CA ARG A 75 -17.16 6.18 -1.30
C ARG A 75 -15.66 6.47 -1.19
N LEU A 76 -15.23 7.13 -0.13
CA LEU A 76 -13.82 7.39 0.21
C LEU A 76 -13.19 6.24 1.01
N THR A 77 -14.00 5.32 1.54
CA THR A 77 -13.57 4.11 2.24
C THR A 77 -13.88 2.88 1.40
N LEU A 78 -12.91 1.99 1.21
CA LEU A 78 -13.16 0.71 0.55
C LEU A 78 -14.24 -0.08 1.31
N HIS A 79 -15.08 -0.79 0.56
CA HIS A 79 -16.02 -1.74 1.18
C HIS A 79 -15.21 -2.80 1.95
N PRO A 80 -15.65 -3.25 3.14
CA PRO A 80 -14.87 -4.19 3.95
C PRO A 80 -14.45 -5.48 3.22
N ASP A 81 -15.26 -5.95 2.27
CA ASP A 81 -14.95 -7.13 1.45
C ASP A 81 -13.90 -6.88 0.35
N ASP A 82 -13.72 -5.61 -0.02
CA ASP A 82 -12.79 -5.17 -1.05
C ASP A 82 -11.48 -4.61 -0.46
N ASP A 83 -11.45 -4.27 0.83
CA ASP A 83 -10.24 -3.85 1.51
C ASP A 83 -9.36 -5.05 1.91
N LEU A 84 -8.16 -5.11 1.35
CA LEU A 84 -7.17 -6.14 1.63
C LEU A 84 -6.30 -5.85 2.86
N ALA A 85 -6.34 -4.63 3.42
CA ALA A 85 -5.55 -4.29 4.62
C ALA A 85 -5.76 -5.22 5.83
N PRO A 86 -6.97 -5.70 6.16
CA PRO A 86 -7.16 -6.57 7.33
C PRO A 86 -6.72 -8.02 7.10
N ASN A 87 -6.27 -8.40 5.90
CA ASN A 87 -5.84 -9.77 5.63
C ASN A 87 -4.69 -10.16 6.56
N ARG A 88 -4.79 -11.34 7.19
CA ARG A 88 -3.70 -11.88 7.99
C ARG A 88 -2.64 -12.55 7.10
N PRO A 89 -1.40 -12.71 7.60
CA PRO A 89 -0.42 -13.59 6.97
C PRO A 89 -1.01 -15.00 6.73
N GLY A 90 -1.11 -15.40 5.46
CA GLY A 90 -1.72 -16.68 5.08
C GLY A 90 -3.25 -16.74 5.18
N GLU A 91 -3.97 -15.61 5.16
CA GLU A 91 -5.44 -15.56 5.15
C GLU A 91 -6.06 -16.55 4.16
N ALA A 92 -5.57 -16.59 2.92
CA ALA A 92 -6.10 -17.50 1.90
C ALA A 92 -5.91 -18.99 2.27
N LEU A 93 -4.81 -19.33 2.97
CA LEU A 93 -4.56 -20.68 3.46
C LEU A 93 -5.43 -21.01 4.68
N LEU A 94 -5.65 -20.04 5.58
CA LEU A 94 -6.57 -20.20 6.71
C LEU A 94 -7.99 -20.51 6.21
N VAL A 95 -8.50 -19.71 5.26
CA VAL A 95 -9.80 -19.93 4.63
C VAL A 95 -9.86 -21.29 3.91
N SER A 96 -8.79 -21.68 3.20
CA SER A 96 -8.73 -22.99 2.53
C SER A 96 -8.76 -24.16 3.51
N LEU A 97 -8.03 -24.06 4.62
CA LEU A 97 -7.98 -25.09 5.66
C LEU A 97 -9.28 -25.18 6.46
N ASP A 98 -9.97 -24.07 6.66
CA ASP A 98 -11.27 -24.01 7.34
C ASP A 98 -12.38 -24.63 6.47
N ARG A 99 -12.40 -24.31 5.17
CA ARG A 99 -13.37 -24.86 4.21
C ARG A 99 -13.19 -26.35 3.93
N ASP A 100 -11.94 -26.80 3.85
CA ASP A 100 -11.59 -28.19 3.61
C ASP A 100 -10.54 -28.67 4.62
N PRO A 101 -10.98 -29.01 5.85
CA PRO A 101 -10.11 -29.50 6.89
C PRO A 101 -9.50 -30.82 6.42
N GLY A 102 -8.17 -30.83 6.29
CA GLY A 102 -7.42 -31.98 5.82
C GLY A 102 -7.74 -33.27 6.61
N PRO A 103 -7.43 -34.44 6.05
CA PRO A 103 -7.90 -35.71 6.58
C PRO A 103 -7.40 -35.99 8.01
N VAL A 104 -8.34 -36.23 8.94
CA VAL A 104 -8.09 -36.53 10.36
C VAL A 104 -7.54 -37.95 10.53
N GLY A 105 -6.32 -38.09 11.10
CA GLY A 105 -5.76 -39.39 11.50
C GLY A 105 -4.23 -39.44 11.62
N ARG A 106 -3.70 -40.27 12.54
CA ARG A 106 -2.27 -40.36 12.91
C ARG A 106 -1.34 -40.98 11.84
N LEU A 107 -1.88 -41.48 10.72
CA LEU A 107 -1.15 -42.23 9.70
C LEU A 107 -1.01 -41.50 8.35
N ARG A 108 -1.38 -40.21 8.25
CA ARG A 108 -1.35 -39.48 6.98
C ARG A 108 -0.23 -38.45 6.91
N ARG A 109 0.28 -38.23 5.69
CA ARG A 109 1.30 -37.20 5.40
C ARG A 109 0.77 -35.83 5.86
N PRO A 110 1.60 -34.99 6.51
CA PRO A 110 1.20 -33.63 6.89
C PRO A 110 0.71 -32.83 5.69
N ASP A 111 -0.40 -32.11 5.84
CA ASP A 111 -0.95 -31.25 4.80
C ASP A 111 0.10 -30.19 4.41
N PRO A 112 0.50 -30.11 3.12
CA PRO A 112 1.47 -29.10 2.67
C PRO A 112 0.99 -27.66 2.96
N ARG A 113 -0.32 -27.41 3.03
CA ARG A 113 -0.89 -26.10 3.36
C ARG A 113 -0.50 -25.62 4.75
N GLN A 114 -0.38 -26.50 5.75
CA GLN A 114 0.06 -26.11 7.08
C GLN A 114 1.51 -25.61 7.10
N ARG A 115 2.38 -26.22 6.28
CA ARG A 115 3.78 -25.77 6.15
C ARG A 115 3.86 -24.43 5.43
N ALA A 116 3.08 -24.24 4.37
CA ALA A 116 2.97 -22.96 3.68
C ALA A 116 2.46 -21.87 4.64
N LEU A 117 1.41 -22.16 5.41
CA LEU A 117 0.84 -21.23 6.39
C LEU A 117 1.86 -20.83 7.45
N THR A 118 2.58 -21.79 8.01
CA THR A 118 3.66 -21.52 8.98
C THR A 118 4.71 -20.59 8.39
N ALA A 119 5.05 -20.77 7.11
CA ALA A 119 6.04 -19.95 6.44
C ALA A 119 5.53 -18.52 6.21
N GLU A 120 4.33 -18.37 5.66
CA GLU A 120 3.69 -17.07 5.44
C GLU A 120 3.49 -16.31 6.76
N GLN A 121 3.10 -16.98 7.84
CA GLN A 121 2.99 -16.35 9.16
C GLN A 121 4.33 -15.90 9.72
N ALA A 122 5.40 -16.69 9.56
CA ALA A 122 6.73 -16.32 10.03
C ALA A 122 7.29 -15.10 9.29
N VAL A 123 7.11 -15.03 7.97
CA VAL A 123 7.53 -13.90 7.14
C VAL A 123 6.63 -12.67 7.39
N GLY A 124 5.32 -12.85 7.40
CA GLY A 124 4.35 -11.78 7.70
C GLY A 124 4.64 -11.12 9.04
N ALA A 125 4.76 -11.90 10.12
CA ALA A 125 5.11 -11.34 11.43
C ALA A 125 6.46 -10.61 11.47
N ALA A 126 7.38 -10.91 10.54
CA ALA A 126 8.63 -10.15 10.39
C ALA A 126 8.45 -8.84 9.62
N LEU A 127 7.57 -8.83 8.62
CA LEU A 127 7.22 -7.65 7.83
C LEU A 127 6.37 -6.66 8.63
N ASP A 128 5.42 -7.13 9.43
CA ASP A 128 4.53 -6.29 10.23
C ASP A 128 5.31 -5.46 11.27
N ARG A 129 6.53 -5.86 11.62
CA ARG A 129 7.43 -5.07 12.48
C ARG A 129 8.03 -3.85 11.78
N LEU A 130 7.90 -3.75 10.45
CA LEU A 130 8.30 -2.59 9.67
C LEU A 130 7.21 -1.51 9.66
N ASP A 131 5.98 -1.86 10.03
CA ASP A 131 4.87 -0.92 10.12
C ASP A 131 5.23 0.22 11.09
N GLY A 132 4.94 1.44 10.68
CA GLY A 132 5.30 2.67 11.43
C GLY A 132 6.65 3.29 11.04
N ALA A 133 7.48 2.61 10.24
CA ALA A 133 8.70 3.19 9.65
C ALA A 133 8.48 3.72 8.22
N GLY A 134 7.23 4.04 7.86
CA GLY A 134 6.83 4.40 6.50
C GLY A 134 6.69 3.19 5.56
N TRP A 135 6.70 1.98 6.09
CA TRP A 135 6.43 0.75 5.35
C TRP A 135 5.01 0.28 5.65
N HIS A 136 4.37 -0.30 4.64
CA HIS A 136 3.08 -0.97 4.72
C HIS A 136 3.19 -2.36 4.12
N THR A 137 2.51 -3.32 4.73
CA THR A 137 2.45 -4.69 4.24
C THR A 137 1.01 -5.12 4.00
N LEU A 138 0.75 -5.69 2.83
CA LEU A 138 -0.50 -6.39 2.53
C LEU A 138 -0.22 -7.89 2.41
N HIS A 139 -1.18 -8.70 2.86
CA HIS A 139 -1.05 -10.15 2.85
C HIS A 139 -2.12 -10.80 2.00
N SER A 140 -1.80 -11.97 1.45
CA SER A 140 -2.72 -12.78 0.64
C SER A 140 -3.42 -11.97 -0.47
N VAL A 141 -2.64 -11.17 -1.20
CA VAL A 141 -3.16 -10.32 -2.28
C VAL A 141 -3.57 -11.21 -3.45
N PRO A 142 -4.85 -11.24 -3.84
CA PRO A 142 -5.34 -12.16 -4.87
C PRO A 142 -4.79 -11.79 -6.24
N LEU A 143 -4.59 -12.77 -7.11
CA LEU A 143 -4.29 -12.59 -8.52
C LEU A 143 -5.31 -13.33 -9.40
N PRO A 144 -5.52 -12.89 -10.66
CA PRO A 144 -6.36 -13.62 -11.59
C PRO A 144 -5.92 -15.08 -11.76
N GLY A 145 -6.89 -15.98 -11.96
CA GLY A 145 -6.65 -17.43 -12.06
C GLY A 145 -6.49 -18.17 -10.73
N GLY A 146 -6.76 -17.49 -9.60
CA GLY A 146 -6.74 -18.11 -8.27
C GLY A 146 -5.36 -18.17 -7.63
N ASP A 147 -4.37 -17.51 -8.21
CA ASP A 147 -3.06 -17.32 -7.57
C ASP A 147 -3.10 -16.15 -6.55
N ARG A 148 -2.01 -15.91 -5.85
CA ARG A 148 -1.84 -14.80 -4.92
C ARG A 148 -0.38 -14.40 -4.75
N ILE A 149 -0.17 -13.14 -4.42
CA ILE A 149 1.07 -12.68 -3.80
C ILE A 149 0.95 -12.96 -2.30
N HIS A 150 1.96 -13.61 -1.70
CA HIS A 150 1.88 -13.98 -0.29
C HIS A 150 1.95 -12.73 0.59
N HIS A 151 2.92 -11.86 0.32
CA HIS A 151 3.04 -10.54 0.94
C HIS A 151 3.49 -9.51 -0.08
N LEU A 152 2.83 -8.35 -0.09
CA LEU A 152 3.26 -7.18 -0.84
C LEU A 152 3.73 -6.14 0.18
N VAL A 153 4.95 -5.63 -0.01
CA VAL A 153 5.57 -4.66 0.89
C VAL A 153 5.81 -3.39 0.12
N ILE A 154 5.33 -2.27 0.65
CA ILE A 154 5.37 -0.95 0.02
C ILE A 154 6.04 0.00 1.01
N GLY A 155 7.10 0.68 0.59
CA GLY A 155 7.73 1.68 1.43
C GLY A 155 8.77 2.51 0.69
N PRO A 156 9.57 3.32 1.39
CA PRO A 156 10.47 4.27 0.75
C PRO A 156 11.45 3.60 -0.22
N GLY A 157 11.88 2.37 0.09
CA GLY A 157 12.81 1.59 -0.72
C GLY A 157 12.22 0.91 -1.96
N GLY A 158 10.93 1.13 -2.25
CA GLY A 158 10.21 0.53 -3.38
C GLY A 158 9.17 -0.51 -2.98
N LEU A 159 8.69 -1.26 -3.97
CA LEU A 159 7.66 -2.27 -3.84
C LEU A 159 8.27 -3.66 -4.01
N PHE A 160 7.87 -4.60 -3.15
CA PHE A 160 8.38 -5.97 -3.18
C PHE A 160 7.21 -6.97 -3.13
N ALA A 161 7.18 -7.88 -4.10
CA ALA A 161 6.27 -9.03 -4.09
C ALA A 161 7.02 -10.25 -3.54
N LEU A 162 6.61 -10.71 -2.35
CA LEU A 162 7.24 -11.83 -1.68
C LEU A 162 6.50 -13.12 -1.97
N HIS A 163 7.26 -14.12 -2.40
CA HIS A 163 6.87 -15.52 -2.38
C HIS A 163 7.56 -16.22 -1.21
N THR A 164 6.79 -16.85 -0.35
CA THR A 164 7.31 -17.49 0.87
C THR A 164 7.40 -19.01 0.72
N LEU A 165 8.58 -19.58 0.98
CA LEU A 165 8.86 -21.01 0.85
C LEU A 165 9.30 -21.63 2.18
N TYR A 166 8.56 -22.64 2.63
CA TYR A 166 8.91 -23.41 3.83
C TYR A 166 10.13 -24.31 3.58
N ALA A 167 11.28 -23.91 4.10
CA ALA A 167 12.56 -24.60 3.90
C ALA A 167 13.15 -25.18 5.20
N ARG A 168 12.34 -25.33 6.26
CA ARG A 168 12.84 -25.65 7.61
C ARG A 168 13.80 -26.85 7.64
N LYS A 169 15.04 -26.60 8.08
CA LYS A 169 16.15 -27.58 8.21
C LYS A 169 16.55 -28.26 6.88
N GLN A 170 16.24 -27.65 5.75
CA GLN A 170 16.57 -28.17 4.43
C GLN A 170 17.64 -27.32 3.76
N LYS A 171 18.53 -27.98 3.01
CA LYS A 171 19.41 -27.30 2.07
C LYS A 171 18.58 -26.82 0.89
N VAL A 172 18.76 -25.58 0.49
CA VAL A 172 18.07 -24.99 -0.66
C VAL A 172 19.10 -24.71 -1.75
N THR A 173 18.89 -25.28 -2.93
CA THR A 173 19.70 -24.93 -4.12
C THR A 173 18.84 -24.08 -5.04
N VAL A 174 19.34 -22.91 -5.41
CA VAL A 174 18.70 -21.97 -6.34
C VAL A 174 19.57 -21.89 -7.59
N ALA A 175 19.05 -22.44 -8.68
CA ALA A 175 19.69 -22.50 -9.99
C ALA A 175 18.69 -22.02 -11.04
N ASP A 176 18.66 -20.71 -11.34
CA ASP A 176 17.62 -20.06 -12.14
C ASP A 176 17.22 -20.88 -13.40
N PRO A 177 15.92 -21.22 -13.58
CA PRO A 177 14.76 -20.83 -12.77
C PRO A 177 14.38 -21.79 -11.63
N MET A 178 15.19 -22.82 -11.41
CA MET A 178 14.90 -23.95 -10.55
C MET A 178 15.25 -23.68 -9.08
N VAL A 179 14.38 -24.15 -8.19
CA VAL A 179 14.60 -24.20 -6.74
C VAL A 179 14.44 -25.64 -6.28
N THR A 180 15.43 -26.14 -5.55
CA THR A 180 15.49 -27.52 -5.05
C THR A 180 15.52 -27.49 -3.52
N LEU A 181 14.65 -28.28 -2.88
CA LEU A 181 14.61 -28.45 -1.43
C LEU A 181 15.17 -29.81 -1.02
N GLY A 182 16.39 -29.83 -0.51
CA GLY A 182 17.09 -31.04 -0.08
C GLY A 182 17.26 -32.03 -1.25
N ARG A 183 16.64 -33.21 -1.12
CA ARG A 183 16.66 -34.28 -2.13
C ARG A 183 15.36 -34.37 -2.94
N ARG A 184 14.50 -33.34 -2.88
CA ARG A 184 13.24 -33.31 -3.64
C ARG A 184 13.49 -32.85 -5.07
N ASP A 185 12.48 -33.06 -5.91
CA ASP A 185 12.47 -32.56 -7.28
C ASP A 185 12.63 -31.04 -7.31
N SER A 186 13.40 -30.59 -8.30
CA SER A 186 13.59 -29.18 -8.59
C SER A 186 12.33 -28.64 -9.28
N HIS A 187 11.89 -27.45 -8.89
CA HIS A 187 10.72 -26.79 -9.49
C HIS A 187 11.10 -25.41 -10.03
N PRO A 188 10.52 -24.94 -11.16
CA PRO A 188 10.84 -23.65 -11.78
C PRO A 188 10.24 -22.46 -11.03
N LEU A 189 10.43 -22.40 -9.71
CA LEU A 189 9.77 -21.44 -8.81
C LEU A 189 10.10 -19.99 -9.16
N LEU A 190 11.31 -19.69 -9.62
CA LEU A 190 11.69 -18.30 -9.94
C LEU A 190 10.94 -17.73 -11.15
N ARG A 191 10.34 -18.57 -12.01
CA ARG A 191 9.43 -18.09 -13.06
C ARG A 191 8.15 -17.54 -12.45
N ARG A 192 7.62 -18.23 -11.44
CA ARG A 192 6.40 -17.81 -10.74
C ARG A 192 6.64 -16.54 -9.93
N VAL A 193 7.73 -16.47 -9.16
CA VAL A 193 8.04 -15.26 -8.36
C VAL A 193 8.15 -14.01 -9.24
N ARG A 194 8.75 -14.13 -10.43
CA ARG A 194 8.78 -13.03 -11.41
C ARG A 194 7.40 -12.71 -11.97
N ALA A 195 6.66 -13.72 -12.44
CA ALA A 195 5.32 -13.50 -12.98
C ALA A 195 4.36 -12.83 -11.98
N ASP A 196 4.45 -13.17 -10.69
CA ASP A 196 3.67 -12.53 -9.64
C ASP A 196 4.05 -11.06 -9.46
N ALA A 197 5.34 -10.73 -9.53
CA ALA A 197 5.85 -9.36 -9.48
C ALA A 197 5.51 -8.55 -10.75
N ASP A 198 5.54 -9.17 -11.93
CA ASP A 198 5.14 -8.54 -13.20
C ASP A 198 3.65 -8.18 -13.18
N ARG A 199 2.81 -9.08 -12.68
CA ARG A 199 1.37 -8.82 -12.48
C ARG A 199 1.13 -7.70 -11.48
N ALA A 200 1.89 -7.68 -10.39
CA ALA A 200 1.82 -6.59 -9.42
C ALA A 200 2.26 -5.26 -10.03
N SER A 201 3.29 -5.28 -10.86
CA SER A 201 3.79 -4.08 -11.53
C SER A 201 2.77 -3.53 -12.52
N TYR A 202 2.08 -4.42 -13.23
CA TYR A 202 0.99 -4.05 -14.12
C TYR A 202 -0.21 -3.47 -13.33
N ALA A 203 -0.65 -4.15 -12.27
CA ALA A 203 -1.78 -3.73 -11.45
C ALA A 203 -1.57 -2.37 -10.77
N LEU A 204 -0.35 -2.11 -10.28
CA LEU A 204 -0.02 -0.89 -9.56
C LEU A 204 0.60 0.20 -10.44
N THR A 205 0.82 -0.08 -11.73
CA THR A 205 1.54 0.81 -12.65
C THR A 205 2.88 1.32 -12.09
N ALA A 206 3.56 0.48 -11.32
CA ALA A 206 4.78 0.81 -10.58
C ALA A 206 5.73 -0.40 -10.58
N GLU A 207 7.04 -0.18 -10.51
CA GLU A 207 8.00 -1.29 -10.49
C GLU A 207 7.92 -2.08 -9.18
N VAL A 208 7.61 -3.38 -9.27
CA VAL A 208 7.55 -4.30 -8.13
C VAL A 208 8.66 -5.34 -8.25
N HIS A 209 9.51 -5.42 -7.24
CA HIS A 209 10.67 -6.30 -7.24
C HIS A 209 10.31 -7.70 -6.71
N PRO A 210 10.67 -8.78 -7.44
CA PRO A 210 10.40 -10.15 -7.01
C PRO A 210 11.34 -10.61 -5.89
N VAL A 211 10.76 -11.18 -4.82
CA VAL A 211 11.51 -11.69 -3.67
C VAL A 211 11.08 -13.11 -3.32
N LEU A 212 12.03 -14.03 -3.19
CA LEU A 212 11.82 -15.35 -2.62
C LEU A 212 12.32 -15.39 -1.17
N ALA A 213 11.39 -15.51 -0.23
CA ALA A 213 11.68 -15.63 1.20
C ALA A 213 11.74 -17.10 1.65
N LEU A 214 12.90 -17.55 2.12
CA LEU A 214 13.13 -18.91 2.58
C LEU A 214 13.01 -18.99 4.11
N VAL A 215 12.08 -19.81 4.60
CA VAL A 215 11.83 -19.93 6.05
C VAL A 215 12.66 -21.05 6.66
N ALA A 216 13.53 -20.68 7.60
CA ALA A 216 14.43 -21.56 8.35
C ALA A 216 15.27 -22.58 7.52
N PRO A 217 15.86 -22.21 6.36
CA PRO A 217 16.74 -23.11 5.61
C PRO A 217 17.95 -23.51 6.47
N SER A 218 18.47 -24.73 6.29
CA SER A 218 19.74 -25.11 6.92
C SER A 218 20.95 -24.57 6.16
N ASP A 219 20.82 -24.42 4.85
CA ASP A 219 21.85 -23.88 3.96
C ASP A 219 21.19 -23.37 2.67
N VAL A 220 21.79 -22.37 2.02
CA VAL A 220 21.29 -21.78 0.77
C VAL A 220 22.44 -21.66 -0.21
N THR A 221 22.38 -22.39 -1.33
CA THR A 221 23.36 -22.35 -2.41
C THR A 221 22.73 -21.69 -3.63
N ILE A 222 23.30 -20.57 -4.09
CA ILE A 222 22.91 -19.90 -5.34
C ILE A 222 23.98 -20.22 -6.39
N THR A 223 23.60 -20.88 -7.48
CA THR A 223 24.56 -21.40 -8.47
C THR A 223 24.82 -20.45 -9.64
N GLY A 224 24.16 -19.30 -9.68
CA GLY A 224 24.29 -18.33 -10.77
C GLY A 224 23.45 -17.07 -10.56
N PRO A 225 23.47 -16.11 -11.50
CA PRO A 225 22.67 -14.89 -11.42
C PRO A 225 21.17 -15.20 -11.46
N LEU A 226 20.38 -14.44 -10.69
CA LEU A 226 18.96 -14.72 -10.43
C LEU A 226 17.97 -13.82 -11.19
N ARG A 227 18.45 -13.07 -12.20
CA ARG A 227 17.65 -12.20 -13.07
C ARG A 227 16.61 -11.39 -12.27
N GLU A 228 17.13 -10.48 -11.44
CA GLU A 228 16.37 -9.55 -10.60
C GLU A 228 15.64 -10.16 -9.39
N VAL A 229 15.51 -11.49 -9.30
CA VAL A 229 14.94 -12.13 -8.10
C VAL A 229 15.91 -12.02 -6.92
N ARG A 230 15.44 -11.42 -5.83
CA ARG A 230 16.16 -11.41 -4.56
C ARG A 230 15.78 -12.63 -3.73
N VAL A 231 16.76 -13.41 -3.28
CA VAL A 231 16.53 -14.52 -2.35
C VAL A 231 16.98 -14.09 -0.97
N VAL A 232 16.07 -14.17 0.01
CA VAL A 232 16.34 -13.78 1.40
C VAL A 232 15.93 -14.90 2.35
N LYS A 233 16.59 -15.01 3.50
CA LYS A 233 16.08 -15.81 4.63
C LYS A 233 15.04 -15.03 5.41
N ASP A 234 14.16 -15.74 6.10
CA ASP A 234 13.20 -15.16 7.06
C ASP A 234 13.83 -14.16 8.04
N THR A 235 15.05 -14.44 8.53
CA THR A 235 15.80 -13.54 9.42
C THR A 235 16.29 -12.26 8.76
N GLU A 236 16.34 -12.22 7.43
CA GLU A 236 16.91 -11.13 6.61
C GLU A 236 15.81 -10.26 5.97
N VAL A 237 14.54 -10.67 6.07
CA VAL A 237 13.39 -9.99 5.42
C VAL A 237 13.28 -8.52 5.82
N THR A 238 13.51 -8.17 7.09
CA THR A 238 13.50 -6.77 7.54
C THR A 238 14.59 -5.91 6.90
N GLY A 239 15.62 -6.53 6.30
CA GLY A 239 16.66 -5.85 5.54
C GLY A 239 16.15 -5.22 4.24
N LEU A 240 14.97 -5.63 3.73
CA LEU A 240 14.32 -4.95 2.61
C LEU A 240 14.10 -3.46 2.91
N ALA A 241 13.81 -3.13 4.17
CA ALA A 241 13.59 -1.76 4.62
C ALA A 241 14.82 -0.84 4.51
N ARG A 242 16.02 -1.42 4.38
CA ARG A 242 17.28 -0.67 4.20
C ARG A 242 17.62 -0.40 2.74
N THR A 243 16.77 -0.81 1.80
CA THR A 243 16.94 -0.46 0.39
C THR A 243 16.72 1.05 0.23
N GLY A 244 17.61 1.75 -0.49
CA GLY A 244 17.65 3.21 -0.54
C GLY A 244 16.30 3.85 -0.91
N GLY A 245 15.95 4.95 -0.25
CA GLY A 245 14.65 5.60 -0.41
C GLY A 245 14.49 6.30 -1.77
N VAL A 246 13.61 5.78 -2.61
CA VAL A 246 13.23 6.36 -3.91
C VAL A 246 11.84 6.99 -3.86
N LEU A 247 10.92 6.42 -3.05
CA LEU A 247 9.54 6.88 -2.96
C LEU A 247 9.35 7.91 -1.85
N LYS A 248 8.60 8.98 -2.14
CA LYS A 248 8.20 9.96 -1.12
C LYS A 248 7.09 9.36 -0.24
N PRO A 249 6.95 9.82 1.02
CA PRO A 249 5.88 9.32 1.90
C PRO A 249 4.48 9.40 1.29
N ALA A 250 4.16 10.49 0.57
CA ALA A 250 2.86 10.63 -0.10
C ALA A 250 2.63 9.58 -1.21
N ASP A 251 3.68 9.23 -1.95
CA ASP A 251 3.60 8.22 -3.01
C ASP A 251 3.41 6.82 -2.41
N VAL A 252 4.07 6.54 -1.28
CA VAL A 252 3.89 5.30 -0.51
C VAL A 252 2.45 5.15 -0.03
N GLU A 253 1.87 6.20 0.56
CA GLU A 253 0.47 6.16 1.01
C GLU A 253 -0.51 6.00 -0.15
N ALA A 254 -0.27 6.67 -1.28
CA ALA A 254 -1.11 6.54 -2.48
C ALA A 254 -1.06 5.12 -3.07
N LEU A 255 0.15 4.55 -3.19
CA LEU A 255 0.34 3.17 -3.66
C LEU A 255 -0.27 2.16 -2.70
N HIS A 256 -0.15 2.38 -1.40
CA HIS A 256 -0.78 1.53 -0.39
C HIS A 256 -2.31 1.61 -0.45
N ALA A 257 -2.89 2.81 -0.56
CA ALA A 257 -4.33 2.99 -0.70
C ALA A 257 -4.89 2.28 -1.94
N MET A 258 -4.18 2.36 -3.08
CA MET A 258 -4.55 1.64 -4.29
C MET A 258 -4.37 0.12 -4.14
N ALA A 259 -3.26 -0.34 -3.58
CA ALA A 259 -2.97 -1.77 -3.42
C ALA A 259 -3.94 -2.49 -2.49
N ARG A 260 -4.60 -1.76 -1.58
CA ARG A 260 -5.63 -2.30 -0.69
C ARG A 260 -6.93 -2.66 -1.41
N ASP A 261 -7.22 -2.03 -2.54
CA ASP A 261 -8.43 -2.29 -3.30
C ASP A 261 -8.31 -3.63 -4.05
N ARG A 262 -9.12 -4.61 -3.65
CA ARG A 262 -9.22 -5.92 -4.30
C ARG A 262 -9.50 -5.80 -5.80
N GLY A 263 -10.27 -4.81 -6.23
CA GLY A 263 -10.64 -4.56 -7.61
C GLY A 263 -9.44 -4.30 -8.52
N VAL A 264 -8.42 -3.60 -8.00
CA VAL A 264 -7.16 -3.33 -8.72
C VAL A 264 -6.48 -4.62 -9.19
N TRP A 265 -6.52 -5.65 -8.36
CA TRP A 265 -5.86 -6.92 -8.64
C TRP A 265 -6.67 -7.84 -9.56
N LEU A 266 -8.00 -7.79 -9.47
CA LEU A 266 -8.88 -8.63 -10.29
C LEU A 266 -9.08 -8.09 -11.70
N ALA A 267 -8.94 -6.78 -11.90
CA ALA A 267 -9.01 -6.14 -13.21
C ALA A 267 -7.72 -6.29 -14.05
N ALA A 268 -6.59 -6.61 -13.40
CA ALA A 268 -5.26 -6.65 -14.00
C ALA A 268 -4.96 -7.97 -14.78
N GLY A 269 -5.99 -8.60 -15.33
CA GLY A 269 -5.93 -9.92 -16.01
C GLY A 269 -5.57 -9.87 -17.49
#